data_AF-A0AAQ1JXN5-F1
#
_entry.id   AF-A0AAQ1JXN5-F1
#
_cell.length_a   1.000
_cell.length_b   1.000
_cell.length_c   1.000
_cell.angle_alpha   90.00
_cell.angle_beta   90.00
_cell.angle_gamma   90.00
#
_symmetry.space_group_name_H-M   'P 1'
#
loop_
_entity.id
_entity.type
_entity.pdbx_description
1 polymer ?
#
loop_
_entity_poly.entity_id
_entity_poly.type
_entity_poly.pdbx_seq_one_letter_code
_entity_poly.pdbx_strand_id
1 'polypeptide(L)' 'MAATPSTPPPGTTPLRLRRVLYQTGSTDWGKGIVTEHDQDSGMVTVLDTEDGSFWRGPECQLEILA' A
#
# COMPACT_ATOMS: atom_id res chain seq x y z
N MET A 1 4.02 -36.06 -1.77
CA MET A 1 3.68 -34.96 -0.85
C MET A 1 4.95 -34.20 -0.53
N ALA A 2 5.08 -32.96 -0.99
CA ALA A 2 6.06 -31.99 -0.47
C ALA A 2 5.61 -30.60 -0.92
N ALA A 3 4.98 -29.86 -0.02
CA ALA A 3 4.75 -28.43 -0.20
C ALA A 3 6.10 -27.74 -0.05
N THR A 4 6.66 -27.22 -1.14
CA THR A 4 7.83 -26.34 -1.08
C THR A 4 7.47 -25.11 -0.24
N PRO A 5 8.34 -24.66 0.70
CA PRO A 5 8.15 -23.36 1.30
C PRO A 5 8.34 -22.31 0.20
N SER A 6 7.25 -21.69 -0.24
CA SER A 6 7.28 -20.54 -1.15
C SER A 6 8.10 -19.45 -0.49
N THR A 7 9.38 -19.38 -0.84
CA THR A 7 10.27 -18.30 -0.46
C THR A 7 9.66 -17.03 -1.07
N PRO A 8 9.27 -16.02 -0.28
CA PRO A 8 8.79 -14.77 -0.86
C PRO A 8 9.93 -14.18 -1.71
N PRO A 9 9.66 -13.67 -2.91
CA PRO A 9 10.69 -13.14 -3.79
C PRO A 9 11.49 -12.03 -3.07
N PRO A 10 12.84 -12.06 -3.10
CA PRO A 10 13.66 -11.01 -2.53
C PRO A 10 13.64 -9.79 -3.45
N GLY A 11 12.99 -8.69 -3.05
CA GLY A 11 13.22 -7.41 -3.75
C GLY A 11 12.14 -6.34 -3.66
N THR A 12 10.91 -6.67 -3.30
CA THR A 12 9.83 -5.69 -3.20
C THR A 12 9.63 -5.33 -1.74
N THR A 13 10.18 -4.20 -1.31
CA THR A 13 9.97 -3.74 0.07
C THR A 13 8.46 -3.52 0.25
N PRO A 14 7.80 -4.24 1.16
CA PRO A 14 6.37 -4.11 1.32
C PRO A 14 6.05 -2.65 1.65
N LEU A 15 5.20 -2.02 0.84
CA LEU A 15 4.63 -0.71 1.15
C LEU A 15 3.85 -0.75 2.47
N ARG A 16 3.47 -1.96 2.90
CA ARG A 16 2.84 -2.26 4.18
C ARG A 16 3.58 -1.59 5.35
N LEU A 17 2.83 -0.85 6.16
CA LEU A 17 3.22 -0.02 7.30
C LEU A 17 4.03 1.24 6.97
N ARG A 18 4.15 1.63 5.70
CA ARG A 18 4.76 2.92 5.33
C ARG A 18 3.72 4.02 5.29
N ARG A 19 4.16 5.24 5.64
CA ARG A 19 3.38 6.45 5.43
C ARG A 19 3.42 6.78 3.94
N VAL A 20 2.25 7.05 3.40
CA VAL A 20 2.05 7.33 1.98
C VAL A 20 1.10 8.51 1.85
N LEU A 21 1.30 9.28 0.79
CA LEU A 21 0.30 10.20 0.29
C LEU A 21 -0.52 9.44 -0.75
N TYR A 22 -1.84 9.39 -0.59
CA TYR A 22 -2.73 8.80 -1.58
C TYR A 22 -3.52 9.91 -2.26
N GLN A 23 -3.64 9.84 -3.58
CA GLN A 23 -4.36 10.86 -4.33
C GLN A 23 -5.88 10.68 -4.13
N THR A 24 -6.49 11.53 -3.29
CA THR A 24 -7.93 11.50 -2.96
C THR A 24 -8.76 12.33 -3.95
N GLY A 25 -8.16 13.32 -4.61
CA GLY A 25 -8.78 14.15 -5.64
C GLY A 25 -7.79 14.57 -6.73
N SER A 26 -8.26 15.28 -7.76
CA SER A 26 -7.39 15.71 -8.88
C SER A 26 -6.27 16.67 -8.46
N THR A 27 -6.41 17.35 -7.32
CA THR A 27 -5.35 18.18 -6.72
C THR A 27 -5.08 17.84 -5.26
N ASP A 28 -5.86 16.93 -4.68
CA ASP A 28 -5.86 16.64 -3.25
C ASP A 28 -5.16 15.32 -2.97
N TRP A 29 -4.23 15.38 -2.02
CA TRP A 29 -3.48 14.24 -1.53
C TRP A 29 -3.80 14.02 -0.04
N GLY A 30 -4.36 12.86 0.26
CA GLY A 30 -4.60 12.41 1.63
C GLY A 30 -3.35 11.75 2.21
N LYS A 31 -3.20 11.78 3.53
CA LYS A 31 -2.07 11.18 4.24
C LYS A 31 -2.54 9.94 4.99
N GLY A 32 -1.97 8.80 4.64
CA GLY A 32 -2.30 7.57 5.32
C GLY A 32 -1.12 6.64 5.52
N ILE A 33 -1.43 5.49 6.11
CA ILE A 33 -0.49 4.39 6.32
C ILE A 33 -1.01 3.20 5.54
N VAL A 34 -0.16 2.60 4.71
CA VAL A 34 -0.52 1.38 4.00
C VAL A 34 -0.69 0.26 5.03
N THR A 35 -1.88 -0.27 5.21
CA THR A 35 -2.14 -1.40 6.11
C THR A 35 -1.98 -2.73 5.40
N GLU A 36 -2.24 -2.73 4.09
CA GLU A 36 -2.18 -3.90 3.23
C GLU A 36 -1.61 -3.53 1.86
N HIS A 37 -0.78 -4.41 1.30
CA HIS A 37 -0.22 -4.26 -0.03
C HIS A 37 -0.31 -5.62 -0.72
N ASP A 38 -1.18 -5.70 -1.71
CA ASP A 38 -1.35 -6.83 -2.61
C ASP A 38 -0.40 -6.67 -3.79
N GLN A 39 0.67 -7.44 -3.77
CA GLN A 39 1.73 -7.39 -4.78
C GLN A 39 1.35 -8.09 -6.09
N ASP A 40 0.36 -8.99 -6.03
CA ASP A 40 -0.14 -9.71 -7.19
C ASP A 40 -0.96 -8.77 -8.10
N SER A 41 -1.80 -7.93 -7.48
CA SER A 41 -2.64 -6.96 -8.18
C SER A 41 -2.04 -5.54 -8.23
N GLY A 42 -0.96 -5.26 -7.49
CA GLY A 42 -0.42 -3.91 -7.30
C GLY A 42 -1.38 -2.98 -6.54
N MET A 43 -2.28 -3.56 -5.73
CA MET A 43 -3.27 -2.81 -4.95
C MET A 43 -2.81 -2.61 -3.52
N VAL A 44 -3.13 -1.46 -2.95
CA VAL A 44 -2.75 -1.05 -1.62
C VAL A 44 -3.97 -0.55 -0.88
N THR A 45 -4.08 -0.96 0.37
CA THR A 45 -5.05 -0.43 1.32
C THR A 45 -4.32 0.54 2.21
N VAL A 46 -4.74 1.80 2.16
CA VAL A 46 -4.23 2.89 2.97
C VAL A 46 -5.27 3.22 4.03
N LEU A 47 -4.87 3.18 5.29
CA LEU A 47 -5.63 3.75 6.39
C LEU A 47 -5.29 5.23 6.47
N ASP A 48 -6.26 6.07 6.17
CA ASP A 48 -6.16 7.50 6.37
C ASP A 48 -5.95 7.81 7.86
N THR A 49 -4.98 8.67 8.16
CA THR A 49 -4.62 9.00 9.55
C THR A 49 -5.41 10.17 10.12
N GLU A 50 -6.19 10.86 9.29
CA GLU A 50 -6.95 12.05 9.66
C GLU A 50 -8.39 11.69 10.07
N ASP A 51 -9.06 10.85 9.27
CA ASP A 51 -10.43 10.39 9.44
C ASP A 51 -10.53 8.92 9.88
N GLY A 52 -9.47 8.12 9.66
CA GLY A 52 -9.51 6.67 9.92
C GLY A 52 -10.22 5.86 8.84
N SER A 53 -10.56 6.50 7.73
CA SER A 53 -11.13 5.84 6.56
C SER A 53 -10.10 4.97 5.82
N PHE A 54 -10.57 3.86 5.25
CA PHE A 54 -9.72 3.01 4.42
C PHE A 54 -9.86 3.41 2.95
N TRP A 55 -8.78 3.91 2.38
CA TRP A 55 -8.64 4.11 0.95
C TRP A 55 -8.04 2.85 0.31
N ARG A 56 -8.58 2.42 -0.83
CA ARG A 56 -8.02 1.32 -1.62
C ARG A 56 -7.79 1.78 -3.04
N GLY A 57 -6.60 1.53 -3.56
CA GLY A 57 -6.27 1.84 -4.93
C GLY A 57 -4.94 1.22 -5.36
N PRO A 58 -4.50 1.48 -6.59
CA PRO A 58 -3.21 1.03 -7.09
C PRO A 58 -2.06 1.77 -6.43
N GLU A 59 -0.93 1.09 -6.24
CA GLU A 59 0.29 1.69 -5.67
C GLU A 59 0.83 2.87 -6.49
N CYS A 60 0.53 2.94 -7.79
CA CYS A 60 0.90 4.08 -8.64
C CYS A 60 0.17 5.39 -8.29
N GLN A 61 -0.92 5.34 -7.52
CA GLN A 61 -1.60 6.53 -7.01
C GLN A 61 -1.14 6.91 -5.59
N LEU A 62 -0.10 6.23 -5.10
CA LEU A 62 0.55 6.52 -3.84
C LEU A 62 1.93 7.12 -4.07
N GLU A 63 2.27 8.06 -3.19
CA GLU A 63 3.62 8.58 -3.06
C GLU A 63 4.16 8.19 -1.67
N ILE A 64 5.29 7.47 -1.65
CA ILE A 64 5.88 6.99 -0.40
C ILE A 64 6.59 8.15 0.29
N LEU A 65 6.21 8.44 1.53
CA LEU A 65 6.91 9.38 2.38
C LEU A 65 8.09 8.64 3.02
N ALA A 66 9.30 8.87 2.50
CA ALA A 66 10.55 8.31 3.00
C ALA A 66 10.98 8.93 4.34
#